data_AF-A0AAE5BTH0-F1
#
_entry.id   AF-A0AAE5BTH0-F1
#
_cell.length_a   1.000
_cell.length_b   1.000
_cell.length_c   1.000
_cell.angle_alpha   90.00
_cell.angle_beta   90.00
_cell.angle_gamma   90.00
#
_symmetry.space_group_name_H-M   'P 1'
#
loop_
_entity.id
_entity.type
_entity.pdbx_description
1 polymer ?
#
loop_
_entity_poly.entity_id
_entity_poly.type
_entity_poly.pdbx_seq_one_letter_code
_entity_poly.pdbx_strand_id
1 'polypeptide(L)'
;MWFPMPLLWSVLAVSIAEELGVSALPVGNAVEALMMRKAIEQGLADRRVRGLRKMQGLKDWSFKNLKRRSTYVIQPMRMAMVQPLVALGFVRGSRFGAFTIHTAGAQMLNLPVMANYRRVLAAWAHGGSPHGLNKVIEDLSPNAAVPPAVRKLILAQLVGGDDPSTLRRRALVALKTGPSAAQLDAVEPLSGITADHWTDLRAGAAFMDLRSAALAVLYRLEERLLQIRDANEAAWLPFGEANKTVGEPLAALRQCARRLGARIDAADELSSRKLLSEVRDFSDQQLLQKLAERDGTVIRWRDGRIGLGPAAGEMPSIDASEPVKDAEFAPQLFRLYNLHCLVTELNGDVNPGCRDTAAEERA
;
A
#
# COMPACT_ATOMS: atom_id res chain seq x y z
N MET A 1 5.08 0.76 -1.31
CA MET A 1 5.96 1.83 -0.79
C MET A 1 6.13 2.85 -1.90
N TRP A 2 5.89 4.13 -1.63
CA TRP A 2 5.94 5.21 -2.63
C TRP A 2 6.91 6.34 -2.28
N PHE A 3 7.48 6.30 -1.08
CA PHE A 3 8.52 7.21 -0.62
C PHE A 3 9.41 6.50 0.42
N PRO A 4 10.68 6.92 0.61
CA PRO A 4 11.70 6.15 1.32
C PRO A 4 11.75 6.31 2.85
N MET A 5 11.25 7.42 3.42
CA MET A 5 11.42 7.71 4.87
C MET A 5 10.94 6.60 5.83
N PRO A 6 9.79 5.92 5.61
CA PRO A 6 9.33 4.85 6.48
C PRO A 6 10.30 3.66 6.57
N LEU A 7 11.14 3.47 5.55
CA LEU A 7 12.21 2.48 5.56
C LEU A 7 13.28 2.85 6.58
N LEU A 8 13.75 4.10 6.58
CA LEU A 8 14.77 4.60 7.52
C LEU A 8 14.27 4.49 8.96
N TRP A 9 13.05 4.94 9.23
CA TRP A 9 12.42 4.86 10.56
C TRP A 9 12.35 3.42 11.04
N SER A 10 11.99 2.49 10.14
CA SER A 10 11.88 1.07 10.47
C SER A 10 13.25 0.45 10.77
N VAL A 11 14.28 0.73 9.98
CA VAL A 11 15.65 0.22 10.22
C VAL A 11 16.19 0.74 11.56
N LEU A 12 16.00 2.04 11.85
CA LEU A 12 16.39 2.64 13.13
C LEU A 12 15.63 1.99 14.30
N ALA A 13 14.31 1.84 14.18
CA ALA A 13 13.47 1.27 15.22
C ALA A 13 13.80 -0.20 15.51
N VAL A 14 14.04 -1.02 14.48
CA VAL A 14 14.44 -2.43 14.65
C VAL A 14 15.78 -2.52 15.36
N SER A 15 16.78 -1.72 14.96
CA SER A 15 18.09 -1.74 15.61
C SER A 15 18.06 -1.28 17.07
N ILE A 16 17.22 -0.29 17.40
CA ILE A 16 17.01 0.16 18.79
C ILE A 16 16.26 -0.92 19.59
N ALA A 17 15.30 -1.62 18.98
CA ALA A 17 14.56 -2.69 19.64
C ALA A 17 15.46 -3.88 20.00
N GLU A 18 16.39 -4.24 19.12
CA GLU A 18 17.42 -5.25 19.39
C GLU A 18 18.30 -4.86 20.58
N GLU A 19 18.77 -3.61 20.63
CA GLU A 19 19.58 -3.08 21.75
C GLU A 19 18.80 -3.11 23.07
N LEU A 20 17.52 -2.74 23.05
CA LEU A 20 16.65 -2.74 24.22
C LEU A 20 16.16 -4.14 24.63
N GLY A 21 16.37 -5.17 23.82
CA GLY A 21 15.84 -6.52 24.06
C GLY A 21 14.31 -6.60 24.03
N VAL A 22 13.65 -5.77 23.22
CA VAL A 22 12.18 -5.71 23.13
C VAL A 22 11.67 -5.95 21.70
N SER A 23 10.37 -6.20 21.54
CA SER A 23 9.76 -6.24 20.21
C SER A 23 9.91 -4.91 19.48
N ALA A 24 10.16 -4.95 18.16
CA ALA A 24 10.27 -3.74 17.34
C ALA A 24 8.96 -2.95 17.20
N LEU A 25 7.80 -3.55 17.48
CA LEU A 25 6.51 -2.91 17.22
C LEU A 25 6.27 -1.64 18.07
N PRO A 26 6.46 -1.64 19.40
CA PRO A 26 6.32 -0.42 20.22
C PRO A 26 7.40 0.62 19.91
N VAL A 27 8.61 0.18 19.54
CA VAL A 27 9.71 1.10 19.16
C VAL A 27 9.40 1.80 17.85
N GLY A 28 8.93 1.06 16.84
CA GLY A 28 8.51 1.61 15.55
C GLY A 28 7.35 2.59 15.68
N ASN A 29 6.38 2.32 16.57
CA ASN A 29 5.34 3.29 16.93
C ASN A 29 5.93 4.59 17.45
N ALA A 30 6.85 4.49 18.42
CA ALA A 30 7.41 5.66 19.08
C ALA A 30 8.27 6.50 18.13
N VAL A 31 9.12 5.84 17.33
CA VAL A 31 9.98 6.52 16.34
C VAL A 31 9.11 7.20 15.28
N GLU A 32 8.16 6.48 14.67
CA GLU A 32 7.30 7.04 13.62
C GLU A 32 6.48 8.23 14.15
N ALA A 33 5.85 8.11 15.32
CA ALA A 33 5.11 9.20 15.96
C ALA A 33 6.02 10.42 16.23
N LEU A 34 7.24 10.20 16.70
CA LEU A 34 8.19 11.28 16.95
C LEU A 34 8.57 12.03 15.67
N MET A 35 8.73 11.33 14.55
CA MET A 35 9.08 11.96 13.26
C MET A 35 7.92 12.79 12.69
N MET A 36 6.67 12.44 13.02
CA MET A 36 5.49 13.21 12.63
C MET A 36 5.37 14.54 13.37
N ARG A 37 6.06 14.71 14.51
CA ARG A 37 5.89 15.86 15.42
C ARG A 37 5.95 17.20 14.71
N LYS A 38 7.03 17.48 13.99
CA LYS A 38 7.26 18.79 13.36
C LYS A 38 6.23 19.06 12.26
N ALA A 39 5.92 18.06 11.45
CA ALA A 39 4.93 18.19 10.39
C ALA A 39 3.52 18.46 10.93
N ILE A 40 3.18 17.90 12.09
CA ILE A 40 1.92 18.13 12.81
C ILE A 40 1.88 19.50 13.45
N GLU A 41 2.95 19.94 14.11
CA GLU A 41 3.07 21.29 14.68
C GLU A 41 2.93 22.37 13.60
N GLN A 42 3.41 22.09 12.39
CA GLN A 42 3.30 22.99 11.23
C GLN A 42 1.96 22.89 10.48
N GLY A 43 1.09 21.94 10.84
CA GLY A 43 -0.21 21.76 10.18
C GLY A 43 -0.11 21.37 8.70
N LEU A 44 0.96 20.68 8.29
CA LEU A 44 1.17 20.32 6.89
C LEU A 44 0.07 19.36 6.39
N ALA A 45 -0.65 19.77 5.36
CA ALA A 45 -1.60 18.94 4.64
C ALA A 45 -0.88 18.08 3.59
N ASP A 46 -0.05 17.14 4.06
CA ASP A 46 0.70 16.21 3.21
C ASP A 46 0.27 14.75 3.49
N ARG A 47 0.09 13.96 2.42
CA ARG A 47 -0.28 12.53 2.49
C ARG A 47 0.73 11.67 3.26
N ARG A 48 1.96 12.17 3.47
CA ARG A 48 3.00 11.54 4.28
C ARG A 48 2.76 11.71 5.79
N VAL A 49 1.96 12.69 6.19
CA VAL A 49 1.72 13.01 7.60
C VAL A 49 0.55 12.19 8.12
N ARG A 50 0.79 11.45 9.20
CA ARG A 50 -0.21 10.59 9.84
C ARG A 50 -0.41 10.97 11.30
N GLY A 51 -1.65 10.84 11.78
CA GLY A 51 -1.97 10.95 13.20
C GLY A 51 -2.18 12.35 13.74
N LEU A 52 -2.39 13.33 12.86
CA LEU A 52 -2.73 14.72 13.20
C LEU A 52 -3.76 14.82 14.34
N ARG A 53 -4.93 14.17 14.19
CA ARG A 53 -6.01 14.24 15.19
C ARG A 53 -5.64 13.67 16.57
N LYS A 54 -4.84 12.60 16.62
CA LYS A 54 -4.52 11.90 17.88
C LYS A 54 -3.36 12.55 18.64
N MET A 55 -2.43 13.17 17.92
CA MET A 55 -1.26 13.80 18.53
C MET A 55 -1.39 15.32 18.69
N GLN A 56 -2.48 15.91 18.20
CA GLN A 56 -2.79 17.32 18.45
C GLN A 56 -2.85 17.59 19.96
N GLY A 57 -2.06 18.56 20.43
CA GLY A 57 -2.00 18.92 21.85
C GLY A 57 -1.17 17.97 22.74
N LEU A 58 -0.47 17.00 22.16
CA LEU A 58 0.41 16.10 22.92
C LEU A 58 1.59 16.89 23.51
N LYS A 59 1.75 16.83 24.84
CA LYS A 59 2.82 17.53 25.56
C LYS A 59 4.05 16.65 25.84
N ASP A 60 3.81 15.36 26.12
CA ASP A 60 4.87 14.41 26.45
C ASP A 60 5.29 13.60 25.21
N TRP A 61 6.43 13.98 24.64
CA TRP A 61 7.08 13.32 23.50
C TRP A 61 8.16 12.31 23.93
N SER A 62 8.16 11.86 25.18
CA SER A 62 9.08 10.83 25.67
C SER A 62 8.78 9.48 25.02
N PHE A 63 9.82 8.65 24.88
CA PHE A 63 9.68 7.29 24.37
C PHE A 63 8.66 6.46 25.17
N LYS A 64 8.65 6.64 26.51
CA LYS A 64 7.71 5.96 27.42
C LYS A 64 6.25 6.22 27.05
N ASN A 65 5.92 7.45 26.62
CA ASN A 65 4.57 7.81 26.24
C ASN A 65 4.23 7.39 24.80
N LEU A 66 5.13 7.64 23.85
CA LEU A 66 4.89 7.36 22.43
C LEU A 66 4.83 5.87 22.08
N LYS A 67 5.45 4.99 22.88
CA LYS A 67 5.40 3.54 22.65
C LYS A 67 4.04 2.90 22.95
N ARG A 68 3.12 3.60 23.63
CA ARG A 68 1.79 3.08 24.00
C ARG A 68 0.90 2.97 22.75
N ARG A 69 0.09 1.92 22.68
CA ARG A 69 -0.74 1.61 21.48
C ARG A 69 -1.75 2.71 21.14
N SER A 70 -2.26 3.44 22.12
CA SER A 70 -3.32 4.45 21.93
C SER A 70 -2.81 5.82 21.50
N THR A 71 -1.53 6.13 21.72
CA THR A 71 -0.95 7.47 21.52
C THR A 71 -0.84 7.86 20.05
N TYR A 72 -0.68 6.88 19.15
CA TYR A 72 -0.51 7.10 17.71
C TYR A 72 -1.68 6.53 16.90
N VAL A 73 -1.52 6.40 15.58
CA VAL A 73 -2.56 5.92 14.66
C VAL A 73 -2.81 4.42 14.75
N ILE A 74 -3.97 4.02 14.23
CA ILE A 74 -4.35 2.62 14.08
C ILE A 74 -3.54 1.95 12.97
N GLN A 75 -3.34 2.64 11.84
CA GLN A 75 -2.58 2.14 10.69
C GLN A 75 -1.35 3.01 10.43
N PRO A 76 -0.22 2.68 11.06
CA PRO A 76 1.03 3.39 10.84
C PRO A 76 1.66 2.98 9.50
N MET A 77 2.44 3.88 8.91
CA MET A 77 3.08 3.71 7.61
C MET A 77 3.98 2.48 7.56
N ARG A 78 4.62 2.14 8.68
CA ARG A 78 5.44 0.93 8.79
C ARG A 78 4.70 -0.38 8.52
N MET A 79 3.36 -0.43 8.62
CA MET A 79 2.61 -1.64 8.26
C MET A 79 2.79 -2.00 6.78
N ALA A 80 2.89 -1.00 5.91
CA ALA A 80 3.18 -1.20 4.50
C ALA A 80 4.65 -1.57 4.22
N MET A 81 5.52 -1.53 5.24
CA MET A 81 6.98 -1.76 5.09
C MET A 81 7.40 -3.20 5.35
N VAL A 82 6.52 -4.08 5.82
CA VAL A 82 6.85 -5.49 6.13
C VAL A 82 7.51 -6.19 4.93
N GLN A 83 6.83 -6.19 3.77
CA GLN A 83 7.39 -6.80 2.56
C GLN A 83 8.61 -6.05 2.01
N PRO A 84 8.59 -4.71 1.83
CA PRO A 84 9.75 -3.97 1.34
C PRO A 84 11.03 -4.17 2.17
N LEU A 85 10.95 -4.16 3.51
CA LEU A 85 12.13 -4.29 4.37
C LEU A 85 12.80 -5.65 4.23
N VAL A 86 12.00 -6.72 4.13
CA VAL A 86 12.51 -8.09 3.96
C VAL A 86 13.03 -8.29 2.54
N ALA A 87 12.24 -7.89 1.53
CA ALA A 87 12.58 -8.09 0.12
C ALA A 87 13.84 -7.33 -0.32
N LEU A 88 14.13 -6.19 0.30
CA LEU A 88 15.34 -5.39 0.05
C LEU A 88 16.48 -5.72 1.02
N GLY A 89 16.35 -6.78 1.81
CA GLY A 89 17.43 -7.29 2.67
C GLY A 89 17.80 -6.37 3.84
N PHE A 90 16.93 -5.44 4.25
CA PHE A 90 17.16 -4.56 5.40
C PHE A 90 16.92 -5.27 6.74
N VAL A 91 15.97 -6.20 6.78
CA VAL A 91 15.62 -6.98 7.97
C VAL A 91 15.37 -8.45 7.62
N ARG A 92 15.41 -9.32 8.64
CA ARG A 92 14.89 -10.70 8.58
C ARG A 92 13.69 -10.85 9.51
N GLY A 93 12.75 -11.71 9.12
CA GLY A 93 11.58 -12.09 9.93
C GLY A 93 10.28 -12.05 9.13
N SER A 94 9.20 -12.57 9.73
CA SER A 94 7.89 -12.69 9.07
C SER A 94 6.89 -11.59 9.44
N ARG A 95 7.14 -10.86 10.54
CA ARG A 95 6.27 -9.79 11.04
C ARG A 95 7.09 -8.69 11.68
N PHE A 96 6.61 -7.45 11.59
CA PHE A 96 7.36 -6.26 12.03
C PHE A 96 7.90 -6.38 13.46
N GLY A 97 7.08 -6.83 14.42
CA GLY A 97 7.48 -6.94 15.82
C GLY A 97 8.56 -7.99 16.12
N ALA A 98 8.87 -8.88 15.18
CA ALA A 98 9.91 -9.92 15.29
C ALA A 98 11.05 -9.71 14.28
N PHE A 99 11.14 -8.52 13.68
CA PHE A 99 12.23 -8.21 12.77
C PHE A 99 13.56 -8.08 13.51
N THR A 100 14.61 -8.49 12.81
CA THR A 100 16.02 -8.30 13.19
C THR A 100 16.78 -7.66 12.04
N ILE A 101 17.86 -6.94 12.32
CA ILE A 101 18.66 -6.27 11.29
C ILE A 101 19.33 -7.31 10.39
N HIS A 102 19.30 -7.06 9.09
CA HIS A 102 19.96 -7.87 8.07
C HIS A 102 21.11 -7.11 7.40
N THR A 103 21.77 -7.73 6.41
CA THR A 103 22.99 -7.22 5.76
C THR A 103 22.83 -5.79 5.23
N ALA A 104 21.79 -5.48 4.44
CA ALA A 104 21.61 -4.14 3.91
C ALA A 104 21.21 -3.13 5.01
N GLY A 105 20.53 -3.60 6.07
CA GLY A 105 20.22 -2.81 7.26
C GLY A 105 21.47 -2.42 8.03
N ALA A 106 22.38 -3.38 8.26
CA ALA A 106 23.67 -3.14 8.88
C ALA A 106 24.52 -2.16 8.06
N GLN A 107 24.55 -2.32 6.72
CA GLN A 107 25.22 -1.37 5.82
C GLN A 107 24.64 0.04 5.95
N MET A 108 23.31 0.17 6.00
CA MET A 108 22.65 1.46 6.18
C MET A 108 23.01 2.08 7.54
N LEU A 109 22.98 1.31 8.63
CA LEU A 109 23.32 1.79 9.98
C LEU A 109 24.78 2.21 10.11
N ASN A 110 25.68 1.64 9.30
CA ASN A 110 27.10 2.01 9.26
C ASN A 110 27.37 3.31 8.49
N LEU A 111 26.39 3.86 7.77
CA LEU A 111 26.53 5.19 7.16
C LEU A 111 26.63 6.25 8.28
N PRO A 112 27.60 7.19 8.24
CA PRO A 112 27.85 8.12 9.35
C PRO A 112 26.61 8.89 9.82
N VAL A 113 25.78 9.33 8.88
CA VAL A 113 24.52 10.05 9.17
C VAL A 113 23.52 9.17 9.92
N MET A 114 23.38 7.90 9.51
CA MET A 114 22.47 6.93 10.14
C MET A 114 22.99 6.47 11.50
N ALA A 115 24.29 6.25 11.64
CA ALA A 115 24.93 5.94 12.92
C ALA A 115 24.66 7.05 13.95
N ASN A 116 24.76 8.31 13.54
CA ASN A 116 24.42 9.44 14.40
C ASN A 116 22.92 9.47 14.76
N TYR A 117 22.02 9.29 13.79
CA TYR A 117 20.58 9.20 14.07
C TYR A 117 20.24 8.07 15.04
N ARG A 118 20.80 6.88 14.83
CA ARG A 118 20.64 5.73 15.72
C ARG A 118 21.10 6.06 17.13
N ARG A 119 22.30 6.63 17.31
CA ARG A 119 22.85 6.99 18.63
C ARG A 119 21.94 7.96 19.37
N VAL A 120 21.47 9.01 18.71
CA VAL A 120 20.58 10.02 19.31
C VAL A 120 19.22 9.40 19.66
N LEU A 121 18.59 8.65 18.74
CA LEU A 121 17.30 8.02 19.00
C LEU A 121 17.38 6.91 20.06
N ALA A 122 18.48 6.16 20.13
CA ALA A 122 18.71 5.15 21.17
C ALA A 122 18.81 5.81 22.55
N ALA A 123 19.57 6.90 22.70
CA ALA A 123 19.66 7.63 23.96
C ALA A 123 18.29 8.20 24.40
N TRP A 124 17.49 8.69 23.46
CA TRP A 124 16.10 9.10 23.73
C TRP A 124 15.22 7.90 24.14
N ALA A 125 15.37 6.75 23.50
CA ALA A 125 14.62 5.54 23.83
C ALA A 125 14.94 4.99 25.23
N HIS A 126 16.16 5.22 25.73
CA HIS A 126 16.56 4.95 27.11
C HIS A 126 16.01 5.96 28.13
N GLY A 127 15.23 6.96 27.68
CA GLY A 127 14.61 7.98 28.53
C GLY A 127 15.45 9.24 28.71
N GLY A 128 16.57 9.38 27.99
CA GLY A 128 17.39 10.58 28.01
C GLY A 128 16.84 11.73 27.14
N SER A 129 17.46 12.90 27.28
CA SER A 129 17.23 14.08 26.44
C SER A 129 18.50 14.41 25.64
N PRO A 130 18.83 13.61 24.61
CA PRO A 130 20.09 13.72 23.91
C PRO A 130 20.22 15.03 23.13
N HIS A 131 21.41 15.64 23.18
CA HIS A 131 21.73 16.78 22.34
C HIS A 131 21.59 16.41 20.85
N GLY A 132 20.94 17.28 20.07
CA GLY A 132 20.68 17.07 18.65
C GLY A 132 19.37 16.34 18.32
N LEU A 133 18.54 15.96 19.30
CA LEU A 133 17.27 15.27 19.05
C LEU A 133 16.36 16.05 18.08
N ASN A 134 16.20 17.36 18.27
CA ASN A 134 15.38 18.19 17.38
C ASN A 134 15.89 18.16 15.95
N LYS A 135 17.22 18.21 15.75
CA LYS A 135 17.81 18.07 14.41
C LYS A 135 17.52 16.71 13.78
N VAL A 136 17.56 15.63 14.56
CA VAL A 136 17.20 14.29 14.06
C VAL A 136 15.73 14.22 13.67
N ILE A 137 14.83 14.83 14.46
CA ILE A 137 13.40 14.94 14.13
C ILE A 137 13.19 15.70 12.83
N GLU A 138 13.95 16.78 12.61
CA GLU A 138 13.90 17.56 11.38
C GLU A 138 14.41 16.79 10.18
N ASP A 139 15.59 16.18 10.29
CA ASP A 139 16.24 15.46 9.20
C ASP A 139 15.48 14.18 8.80
N LEU A 140 14.71 13.59 9.72
CA LEU A 140 13.90 12.38 9.50
C LEU A 140 12.39 12.67 9.44
N SER A 141 12.00 13.94 9.33
CA SER A 141 10.60 14.34 9.10
C SER A 141 10.06 13.67 7.82
N PRO A 142 8.74 13.37 7.73
CA PRO A 142 8.14 12.74 6.54
C PRO A 142 8.48 13.45 5.22
N ASN A 143 8.67 14.77 5.27
CA ASN A 143 8.91 15.63 4.12
C ASN A 143 10.38 16.03 3.96
N ALA A 144 11.27 15.55 4.83
CA ALA A 144 12.69 15.84 4.72
C ALA A 144 13.34 15.03 3.59
N ALA A 145 14.37 15.60 2.99
CA ALA A 145 15.15 14.93 1.96
C ALA A 145 15.96 13.78 2.59
N VAL A 146 15.88 12.58 2.00
CA VAL A 146 16.69 11.45 2.45
C VAL A 146 18.17 11.69 2.16
N PRO A 147 19.10 11.41 3.09
CA PRO A 147 20.53 11.61 2.87
C PRO A 147 21.06 10.90 1.61
N PRO A 148 21.93 11.53 0.79
CA PRO A 148 22.35 10.98 -0.51
C PRO A 148 22.95 9.57 -0.45
N ALA A 149 23.77 9.26 0.56
CA ALA A 149 24.35 7.93 0.72
C ALA A 149 23.29 6.85 1.00
N VAL A 150 22.25 7.21 1.78
CA VAL A 150 21.13 6.32 2.07
C VAL A 150 20.29 6.10 0.81
N ARG A 151 20.03 7.16 0.02
CA ARG A 151 19.32 7.03 -1.26
C ARG A 151 20.01 6.08 -2.22
N LYS A 152 21.33 6.24 -2.39
CA LYS A 152 22.15 5.37 -3.24
C LYS A 152 22.08 3.90 -2.79
N LEU A 153 22.13 3.65 -1.48
CA LEU A 153 22.03 2.30 -0.92
C LEU A 153 20.65 1.69 -1.20
N ILE A 154 19.56 2.42 -0.94
CA ILE A 154 18.20 1.92 -1.22
C ILE A 154 18.02 1.63 -2.71
N LEU A 155 18.47 2.55 -3.58
CA LEU A 155 18.40 2.36 -5.03
C LEU A 155 19.19 1.12 -5.47
N ALA A 156 20.40 0.92 -4.93
CA ALA A 156 21.19 -0.27 -5.19
C ALA A 156 20.50 -1.57 -4.76
N GLN A 157 19.78 -1.59 -3.63
CA GLN A 157 18.99 -2.77 -3.23
C GLN A 157 17.75 -2.97 -4.11
N LEU A 158 17.19 -1.91 -4.68
CA LEU A 158 15.97 -1.98 -5.48
C LEU A 158 16.21 -2.52 -6.89
N VAL A 159 17.34 -2.16 -7.51
CA VAL A 159 17.65 -2.49 -8.92
C VAL A 159 19.00 -3.21 -9.13
N GLY A 160 19.77 -3.42 -8.06
CA GLY A 160 21.06 -4.13 -8.09
C GLY A 160 20.87 -5.64 -7.92
N GLY A 161 21.35 -6.40 -8.90
CA GLY A 161 21.16 -7.84 -9.00
C GLY A 161 20.72 -8.25 -10.40
N ASP A 162 20.94 -9.52 -10.75
CA ASP A 162 20.66 -10.06 -12.09
C ASP A 162 19.59 -11.14 -12.07
N ASP A 163 18.89 -11.31 -10.96
CA ASP A 163 17.73 -12.18 -10.90
C ASP A 163 16.57 -11.62 -11.76
N PRO A 164 15.69 -12.48 -12.30
CA PRO A 164 14.61 -12.06 -13.18
C PRO A 164 13.69 -10.98 -12.59
N SER A 165 13.44 -10.99 -11.27
CA SER A 165 12.59 -9.99 -10.62
C SER A 165 13.26 -8.62 -10.62
N THR A 166 14.56 -8.59 -10.32
CA THR A 166 15.36 -7.36 -10.35
C THR A 166 15.52 -6.80 -11.76
N LEU A 167 15.73 -7.64 -12.77
CA LEU A 167 15.76 -7.21 -14.17
C LEU A 167 14.43 -6.58 -14.60
N ARG A 168 13.30 -7.21 -14.26
CA ARG A 168 11.96 -6.66 -14.50
C ARG A 168 11.76 -5.31 -13.80
N ARG A 169 12.14 -5.18 -12.53
CA ARG A 169 12.09 -3.90 -11.80
C ARG A 169 12.97 -2.83 -12.44
N ARG A 170 14.20 -3.16 -12.83
CA ARG A 170 15.13 -2.23 -13.48
C ARG A 170 14.55 -1.69 -14.78
N ALA A 171 13.93 -2.54 -15.59
CA ALA A 171 13.27 -2.13 -16.81
C ALA A 171 12.08 -1.19 -16.54
N LEU A 172 11.27 -1.46 -15.53
CA LEU A 172 10.18 -0.56 -15.11
C LEU A 172 10.69 0.80 -14.63
N VAL A 173 11.80 0.82 -13.90
CA VAL A 173 12.46 2.05 -13.48
C VAL A 173 12.94 2.87 -14.68
N ALA A 174 13.48 2.21 -15.72
CA ALA A 174 13.93 2.89 -16.93
C ALA A 174 12.80 3.57 -17.71
N LEU A 175 11.54 3.11 -17.57
CA LEU A 175 10.37 3.77 -18.15
C LEU A 175 10.05 5.12 -17.51
N LYS A 176 10.64 5.43 -16.35
CA LYS A 176 10.32 6.59 -15.50
C LYS A 176 8.90 6.54 -14.99
N THR A 177 7.91 6.81 -15.82
CA THR A 177 6.48 6.91 -15.47
C THR A 177 5.69 5.60 -15.72
N GLY A 178 6.33 4.49 -16.08
CA GLY A 178 5.62 3.25 -16.37
C GLY A 178 4.66 3.37 -17.58
N PRO A 179 3.85 2.32 -17.86
CA PRO A 179 2.96 2.32 -19.01
C PRO A 179 1.64 3.07 -18.73
N SER A 180 1.17 3.83 -19.72
CA SER A 180 -0.17 4.41 -19.74
C SER A 180 -1.23 3.35 -20.09
N ALA A 181 -2.51 3.65 -19.84
CA ALA A 181 -3.61 2.76 -20.19
C ALA A 181 -3.65 2.45 -21.70
N ALA A 182 -3.42 3.47 -22.54
CA ALA A 182 -3.38 3.31 -24.00
C ALA A 182 -2.20 2.44 -24.45
N GLN A 183 -1.03 2.56 -23.80
CA GLN A 183 0.11 1.71 -24.12
C GLN A 183 -0.19 0.24 -23.83
N LEU A 184 -0.87 -0.07 -22.71
CA LEU A 184 -1.24 -1.45 -22.36
C LEU A 184 -2.22 -2.11 -23.34
N ASP A 185 -2.89 -1.32 -24.19
CA ASP A 185 -3.73 -1.88 -25.26
C ASP A 185 -2.90 -2.48 -26.40
N ALA A 186 -1.70 -1.93 -26.66
CA ALA A 186 -0.79 -2.42 -27.70
C ALA A 186 -0.24 -3.81 -27.38
N VAL A 187 -0.10 -4.64 -28.42
CA VAL A 187 0.51 -5.98 -28.29
C VAL A 187 2.02 -5.88 -28.12
N GLU A 188 2.65 -4.95 -28.81
CA GLU A 188 4.11 -4.77 -28.79
C GLU A 188 4.60 -4.20 -27.46
N PRO A 189 5.73 -4.70 -26.93
CA PRO A 189 6.30 -4.23 -25.68
C PRO A 189 6.92 -2.84 -25.81
N LEU A 190 6.92 -2.10 -24.71
CA LEU A 190 7.72 -0.88 -24.58
C LEU A 190 9.21 -1.20 -24.62
N SER A 191 10.01 -0.24 -25.10
CA SER A 191 11.47 -0.37 -25.16
C SER A 191 12.06 -0.80 -23.80
N GLY A 192 12.91 -1.82 -23.83
CA GLY A 192 13.57 -2.38 -22.64
C GLY A 192 12.71 -3.35 -21.82
N ILE A 193 11.43 -3.55 -22.17
CA ILE A 193 10.55 -4.55 -21.55
C ILE A 193 10.52 -5.79 -22.47
N THR A 194 10.79 -6.96 -21.90
CA THR A 194 10.68 -8.24 -22.62
C THR A 194 9.22 -8.58 -22.92
N ALA A 195 8.95 -9.34 -23.98
CA ALA A 195 7.60 -9.79 -24.35
C ALA A 195 6.84 -10.46 -23.19
N ASP A 196 7.47 -11.40 -22.47
CA ASP A 196 6.83 -12.10 -21.34
C ASP A 196 6.43 -11.13 -20.22
N HIS A 197 7.34 -10.23 -19.84
CA HIS A 197 7.04 -9.21 -18.84
C HIS A 197 5.93 -8.26 -19.31
N TRP A 198 5.89 -7.92 -20.59
CA TRP A 198 4.83 -7.08 -21.15
C TRP A 198 3.47 -7.79 -21.12
N THR A 199 3.42 -9.07 -21.48
CA THR A 199 2.23 -9.92 -21.33
C THR A 199 1.74 -9.93 -19.89
N ASP A 200 2.64 -10.13 -18.92
CA ASP A 200 2.30 -10.10 -17.49
C ASP A 200 1.71 -8.75 -17.06
N LEU A 201 2.29 -7.62 -17.50
CA LEU A 201 1.80 -6.28 -17.17
C LEU A 201 0.38 -6.05 -17.72
N ARG A 202 0.15 -6.45 -18.97
CA ARG A 202 -1.17 -6.31 -19.64
C ARG A 202 -2.22 -7.22 -19.01
N ALA A 203 -1.85 -8.45 -18.68
CA ALA A 203 -2.72 -9.39 -17.97
C ALA A 203 -3.06 -8.89 -16.56
N GLY A 204 -2.07 -8.39 -15.82
CA GLY A 204 -2.26 -7.80 -14.50
C GLY A 204 -3.21 -6.61 -14.54
N ALA A 205 -3.05 -5.70 -15.51
CA ALA A 205 -3.95 -4.57 -15.68
C ALA A 205 -5.38 -5.02 -16.01
N ALA A 206 -5.53 -5.95 -16.97
CA ALA A 206 -6.82 -6.53 -17.33
C ALA A 206 -7.51 -7.24 -16.16
N PHE A 207 -6.76 -7.95 -15.33
CA PHE A 207 -7.27 -8.60 -14.14
C PHE A 207 -7.73 -7.61 -13.08
N MET A 208 -7.04 -6.48 -12.91
CA MET A 208 -7.46 -5.43 -11.99
C MET A 208 -8.78 -4.78 -12.42
N ASP A 209 -9.01 -4.61 -13.72
CA ASP A 209 -10.31 -4.16 -14.26
C ASP A 209 -11.41 -5.21 -13.99
N LEU A 210 -11.12 -6.49 -14.22
CA LEU A 210 -12.06 -7.59 -13.91
C LEU A 210 -12.41 -7.63 -12.42
N ARG A 211 -11.40 -7.52 -11.55
CA ARG A 211 -11.57 -7.47 -10.09
C ARG A 211 -12.40 -6.27 -9.67
N SER A 212 -12.16 -5.10 -10.26
CA SER A 212 -12.93 -3.88 -9.94
C SER A 212 -14.40 -4.03 -10.33
N ALA A 213 -14.67 -4.62 -11.49
CA ALA A 213 -16.05 -4.93 -11.90
C ALA A 213 -16.72 -5.96 -10.97
N ALA A 214 -15.98 -6.97 -10.49
CA ALA A 214 -16.50 -7.94 -9.52
C ALA A 214 -16.79 -7.31 -8.16
N LEU A 215 -15.94 -6.38 -7.69
CA LEU A 215 -16.19 -5.61 -6.48
C LEU A 215 -17.42 -4.71 -6.62
N ALA A 216 -17.66 -4.11 -7.79
CA ALA A 216 -18.86 -3.30 -8.03
C ALA A 216 -20.16 -4.10 -7.84
N VAL A 217 -20.18 -5.40 -8.19
CA VAL A 217 -21.31 -6.31 -7.89
C VAL A 217 -21.51 -6.42 -6.37
N LEU A 218 -20.44 -6.64 -5.61
CA LEU A 218 -20.50 -6.78 -4.16
C LEU A 218 -20.90 -5.47 -3.47
N TYR A 219 -20.36 -4.33 -3.89
CA TYR A 219 -20.72 -3.01 -3.35
C TYR A 219 -22.19 -2.69 -3.57
N ARG A 220 -22.74 -3.04 -4.73
CA ARG A 220 -24.17 -2.83 -5.00
C ARG A 220 -25.06 -3.70 -4.11
N LEU A 221 -24.63 -4.94 -3.80
CA LEU A 221 -25.33 -5.79 -2.83
C LEU A 221 -25.24 -5.22 -1.42
N GLU A 222 -24.05 -4.78 -1.01
CA GLU A 222 -23.84 -4.19 0.31
C GLU A 222 -24.71 -2.97 0.50
N GLU A 223 -24.69 -2.02 -0.44
CA GLU A 223 -25.51 -0.81 -0.42
C GLU A 223 -27.00 -1.16 -0.24
N ARG A 224 -27.51 -2.12 -1.02
CA ARG A 224 -28.92 -2.53 -0.91
C ARG A 224 -29.24 -3.18 0.43
N LEU A 225 -28.35 -4.03 0.93
CA LEU A 225 -28.54 -4.72 2.21
C LEU A 225 -28.44 -3.76 3.41
N LEU A 226 -27.58 -2.74 3.33
CA LEU A 226 -27.50 -1.66 4.31
C LEU A 226 -28.82 -0.87 4.32
N GLN A 227 -29.39 -0.52 3.16
CA GLN A 227 -30.70 0.14 3.10
C GLN A 227 -31.82 -0.69 3.76
N ILE A 228 -31.83 -2.02 3.56
CA ILE A 228 -32.80 -2.92 4.20
C ILE A 228 -32.61 -2.93 5.71
N ARG A 229 -31.36 -3.04 6.17
CA ARG A 229 -31.03 -2.99 7.60
C ARG A 229 -31.46 -1.66 8.23
N ASP A 230 -31.18 -0.55 7.56
CA ASP A 230 -31.48 0.80 8.06
C ASP A 230 -33.00 1.08 8.07
N ALA A 231 -33.78 0.32 7.28
CA ALA A 231 -35.24 0.25 7.37
C ALA A 231 -35.76 -0.68 8.50
N ASN A 232 -34.88 -1.19 9.35
CA ASN A 232 -35.17 -2.17 10.42
C ASN A 232 -35.68 -3.53 9.93
N GLU A 233 -35.34 -3.91 8.70
CA GLU A 233 -35.66 -5.23 8.14
C GLU A 233 -34.48 -6.21 8.26
N ALA A 234 -34.77 -7.51 8.12
CA ALA A 234 -33.72 -8.53 8.08
C ALA A 234 -32.91 -8.39 6.78
N ALA A 235 -31.65 -7.99 6.87
CA ALA A 235 -30.75 -7.75 5.75
C ALA A 235 -30.30 -9.04 5.03
N TRP A 236 -31.27 -9.68 4.38
CA TRP A 236 -31.11 -10.88 3.56
C TRP A 236 -31.95 -10.76 2.29
N LEU A 237 -31.34 -11.02 1.15
CA LEU A 237 -31.98 -11.04 -0.16
C LEU A 237 -32.04 -12.46 -0.71
N PRO A 238 -33.22 -12.95 -1.16
CA PRO A 238 -33.27 -14.15 -1.97
C PRO A 238 -32.56 -13.92 -3.32
N PHE A 239 -32.03 -14.98 -3.93
CA PHE A 239 -31.27 -14.89 -5.18
C PHE A 239 -31.99 -14.06 -6.27
N GLY A 240 -33.29 -14.26 -6.47
CA GLY A 240 -34.03 -13.53 -7.50
C GLY A 240 -34.02 -12.00 -7.32
N GLU A 241 -34.05 -11.51 -6.08
CA GLU A 241 -33.97 -10.06 -5.79
C GLU A 241 -32.55 -9.53 -5.83
N ALA A 242 -31.59 -10.33 -5.35
CA ALA A 242 -30.18 -10.00 -5.47
C ALA A 242 -29.75 -9.89 -6.95
N ASN A 243 -30.19 -10.83 -7.79
CA ASN A 243 -29.89 -10.84 -9.22
C ASN A 243 -30.48 -9.61 -9.94
N LYS A 244 -31.69 -9.19 -9.56
CA LYS A 244 -32.29 -7.93 -10.07
C LYS A 244 -31.48 -6.71 -9.64
N THR A 245 -31.03 -6.68 -8.39
CA THR A 245 -30.27 -5.56 -7.79
C THR A 245 -28.91 -5.37 -8.49
N VAL A 246 -28.27 -6.45 -8.91
CA VAL A 246 -26.93 -6.44 -9.52
C VAL A 246 -26.92 -6.67 -11.03
N GLY A 247 -28.08 -6.69 -11.70
CA GLY A 247 -28.17 -7.02 -13.13
C GLY A 247 -27.22 -6.19 -14.01
N GLU A 248 -27.16 -4.87 -13.78
CA GLU A 248 -26.24 -3.96 -14.46
C GLU A 248 -24.76 -4.23 -14.12
N PRO A 249 -24.32 -4.22 -12.84
CA PRO A 249 -22.95 -4.60 -12.47
C PRO A 249 -22.51 -5.98 -12.99
N LEU A 250 -23.40 -6.97 -12.98
CA LEU A 250 -23.11 -8.33 -13.43
C LEU A 250 -22.90 -8.38 -14.94
N ALA A 251 -23.74 -7.68 -15.71
CA ALA A 251 -23.56 -7.53 -17.15
C ALA A 251 -22.23 -6.81 -17.49
N ALA A 252 -21.88 -5.75 -16.74
CA ALA A 252 -20.62 -5.05 -16.88
C ALA A 252 -19.41 -5.95 -16.59
N LEU A 253 -19.47 -6.77 -15.53
CA LEU A 253 -18.46 -7.78 -15.21
C LEU A 253 -18.28 -8.79 -16.36
N ARG A 254 -19.37 -9.31 -16.91
CA ARG A 254 -19.34 -10.25 -18.04
C ARG A 254 -18.80 -9.60 -19.32
N GLN A 255 -19.12 -8.33 -19.55
CA GLN A 255 -18.57 -7.57 -20.68
C GLN A 255 -17.06 -7.33 -20.51
N CYS A 256 -16.61 -7.03 -19.29
CA CYS A 256 -15.20 -6.87 -18.96
C CYS A 256 -14.42 -8.17 -19.26
N ALA A 257 -14.92 -9.32 -18.79
CA ALA A 257 -14.33 -10.63 -19.06
C ALA A 257 -14.25 -10.98 -20.56
N ARG A 258 -15.28 -10.61 -21.35
CA ARG A 258 -15.28 -10.79 -22.81
C ARG A 258 -14.22 -9.92 -23.49
N ARG A 259 -14.13 -8.64 -23.12
CA ARG A 259 -13.22 -7.68 -23.75
C ARG A 259 -11.75 -7.95 -23.41
N LEU A 260 -11.46 -8.26 -22.14
CA LEU A 260 -10.09 -8.29 -21.62
C LEU A 260 -9.56 -9.70 -21.34
N GLY A 261 -10.41 -10.72 -21.36
CA GLY A 261 -10.03 -12.03 -20.88
C GLY A 261 -8.92 -12.71 -21.70
N ALA A 262 -8.80 -12.42 -23.00
CA ALA A 262 -7.66 -12.91 -23.79
C ALA A 262 -6.30 -12.42 -23.26
N ARG A 263 -6.24 -11.20 -22.69
CA ARG A 263 -5.03 -10.68 -22.04
C ARG A 263 -4.70 -11.44 -20.76
N ILE A 264 -5.73 -11.78 -19.98
CA ILE A 264 -5.58 -12.54 -18.73
C ILE A 264 -5.14 -13.98 -19.02
N ASP A 265 -5.73 -14.62 -20.02
CA ASP A 265 -5.38 -15.98 -20.44
C ASP A 265 -3.92 -16.08 -20.91
N ALA A 266 -3.41 -15.04 -21.58
CA ALA A 266 -2.06 -15.02 -22.15
C ALA A 266 -0.92 -15.08 -21.11
N ALA A 267 -1.13 -14.61 -19.88
CA ALA A 267 -0.10 -14.67 -18.82
C ALA A 267 -0.09 -15.99 -18.04
N ASP A 268 -1.04 -16.89 -18.31
CA ASP A 268 -1.14 -18.22 -17.71
C ASP A 268 -1.12 -18.25 -16.15
N GLU A 269 -1.56 -17.17 -15.49
CA GLU A 269 -1.64 -17.13 -14.03
C GLU A 269 -2.92 -17.82 -13.54
N LEU A 270 -2.75 -18.91 -12.80
CA LEU A 270 -3.81 -19.85 -12.44
C LEU A 270 -4.99 -19.20 -11.69
N SER A 271 -4.72 -18.29 -10.76
CA SER A 271 -5.77 -17.66 -9.94
C SER A 271 -6.63 -16.69 -10.78
N SER A 272 -5.98 -15.93 -11.65
CA SER A 272 -6.62 -14.96 -12.55
C SER A 272 -7.46 -15.67 -13.59
N ARG A 273 -6.93 -16.75 -14.19
CA ARG A 273 -7.68 -17.60 -15.13
C ARG A 273 -8.87 -18.28 -14.48
N LYS A 274 -8.74 -18.73 -13.23
CA LYS A 274 -9.84 -19.32 -12.47
C LYS A 274 -10.98 -18.33 -12.24
N LEU A 275 -10.67 -17.10 -11.79
CA LEU A 275 -11.73 -16.09 -11.64
C LEU A 275 -12.37 -15.77 -13.00
N LEU A 276 -11.56 -15.63 -14.06
CA LEU A 276 -12.05 -15.37 -15.40
C LEU A 276 -12.98 -16.48 -15.91
N SER A 277 -12.63 -17.75 -15.73
CA SER A 277 -13.47 -18.89 -16.14
C SER A 277 -14.77 -18.92 -15.36
N GLU A 278 -14.74 -18.68 -14.05
CA GLU A 278 -15.98 -18.57 -13.27
C GLU A 278 -16.86 -17.41 -13.78
N VAL A 279 -16.27 -16.26 -14.11
CA VAL A 279 -17.00 -15.14 -14.72
C VAL A 279 -17.45 -15.46 -16.15
N ARG A 280 -16.88 -16.41 -16.89
CA ARG A 280 -17.38 -16.76 -18.23
C ARG A 280 -18.46 -17.83 -18.20
N ASP A 281 -18.27 -18.84 -17.35
CA ASP A 281 -18.91 -20.14 -17.53
C ASP A 281 -20.03 -20.39 -16.51
N PHE A 282 -20.01 -19.71 -15.35
CA PHE A 282 -20.98 -19.96 -14.30
C PHE A 282 -22.31 -19.25 -14.58
N SER A 283 -23.42 -19.87 -14.18
CA SER A 283 -24.71 -19.17 -14.12
C SER A 283 -24.63 -17.97 -13.15
N ASP A 284 -25.53 -17.01 -13.28
CA ASP A 284 -25.54 -15.83 -12.40
C ASP A 284 -25.65 -16.22 -10.91
N GLN A 285 -26.42 -17.27 -10.60
CA GLN A 285 -26.52 -17.80 -9.23
C GLN A 285 -25.19 -18.36 -8.73
N GLN A 286 -24.53 -19.19 -9.53
CA GLN A 286 -23.24 -19.77 -9.19
C GLN A 286 -22.17 -18.68 -9.04
N LEU A 287 -22.18 -17.67 -9.91
CA LEU A 287 -21.23 -16.57 -9.86
C LEU A 287 -21.45 -15.70 -8.62
N LEU A 288 -22.68 -15.31 -8.30
CA LEU A 288 -22.99 -14.53 -7.09
C LEU A 288 -22.62 -15.29 -5.82
N GLN A 289 -22.91 -16.59 -5.76
CA GLN A 289 -22.47 -17.44 -4.66
C GLN A 289 -20.94 -17.39 -4.52
N LYS A 290 -20.19 -17.56 -5.62
CA LYS A 290 -18.73 -17.56 -5.61
C LYS A 290 -18.11 -16.21 -5.26
N LEU A 291 -18.75 -15.10 -5.63
CA LEU A 291 -18.31 -13.77 -5.23
C LEU A 291 -18.54 -13.54 -3.73
N ALA A 292 -19.70 -13.91 -3.21
CA ALA A 292 -20.02 -13.82 -1.79
C ALA A 292 -19.15 -14.75 -0.92
N GLU A 293 -18.86 -15.97 -1.38
CA GLU A 293 -17.95 -16.90 -0.71
C GLU A 293 -16.50 -16.38 -0.64
N ARG A 294 -16.04 -15.66 -1.68
CA ARG A 294 -14.71 -15.03 -1.70
C ARG A 294 -14.59 -13.85 -0.76
N ASP A 295 -15.65 -13.08 -0.62
CA ASP A 295 -15.68 -11.96 0.31
C ASP A 295 -15.81 -12.46 1.75
N GLY A 296 -16.92 -13.13 2.09
CA GLY A 296 -17.17 -13.81 3.38
C GLY A 296 -17.26 -12.90 4.61
N THR A 297 -16.80 -11.65 4.50
CA THR A 297 -16.66 -10.69 5.61
C THR A 297 -17.69 -9.56 5.57
N VAL A 298 -18.00 -9.03 4.39
CA VAL A 298 -18.96 -7.94 4.15
C VAL A 298 -20.25 -8.51 3.58
N ILE A 299 -20.15 -9.41 2.61
CA ILE A 299 -21.27 -10.12 1.99
C ILE A 299 -21.14 -11.61 2.27
N ARG A 300 -22.28 -12.26 2.55
CA ARG A 300 -22.34 -13.69 2.85
C ARG A 300 -23.40 -14.38 2.02
N TRP A 301 -23.10 -15.61 1.62
CA TRP A 301 -24.05 -16.53 1.03
C TRP A 301 -24.50 -17.55 2.08
N ARG A 302 -25.82 -17.78 2.19
CA ARG A 302 -26.39 -18.82 3.05
C ARG A 302 -27.75 -19.27 2.53
N ASP A 303 -27.93 -20.57 2.36
CA ASP A 303 -29.22 -21.20 2.04
C ASP A 303 -29.95 -20.55 0.84
N GLY A 304 -29.21 -20.20 -0.22
CA GLY A 304 -29.77 -19.56 -1.43
C GLY A 304 -30.05 -18.06 -1.29
N ARG A 305 -29.57 -17.44 -0.22
CA ARG A 305 -29.76 -16.02 0.11
C ARG A 305 -28.42 -15.32 0.30
N ILE A 306 -28.42 -14.02 0.05
CA ILE A 306 -27.28 -13.12 0.24
C ILE A 306 -27.59 -12.19 1.41
N GLY A 307 -26.66 -12.02 2.34
CA GLY A 307 -26.84 -11.13 3.50
C GLY A 307 -25.56 -10.45 3.94
N LEU A 308 -25.68 -9.56 4.93
CA LEU A 308 -24.55 -8.84 5.51
C LEU A 308 -23.66 -9.76 6.37
N GLY A 309 -22.36 -9.56 6.23
CA GLY A 309 -21.34 -10.09 7.13
C GLY A 309 -21.00 -9.11 8.28
N PRO A 310 -20.12 -9.53 9.20
CA PRO A 310 -19.77 -8.76 10.40
C PRO A 310 -19.03 -7.45 10.11
N ALA A 311 -18.37 -7.32 8.96
CA ALA A 311 -17.64 -6.12 8.57
C ALA A 311 -18.49 -5.17 7.70
N ALA A 312 -19.77 -5.50 7.46
CA ALA A 312 -20.64 -4.68 6.62
C ALA A 312 -20.90 -3.29 7.20
N GLY A 313 -20.81 -2.27 6.35
CA GLY A 313 -21.00 -0.88 6.76
C GLY A 313 -19.85 -0.32 7.60
N GLU A 314 -18.77 -1.08 7.82
CA GLU A 314 -17.50 -0.47 8.17
C GLU A 314 -17.03 0.32 6.94
N MET A 315 -17.05 1.65 7.03
CA MET A 315 -16.42 2.49 6.01
C MET A 315 -15.00 1.95 5.81
N PRO A 316 -14.60 1.55 4.58
CA PRO A 316 -13.19 1.31 4.32
C PRO A 316 -12.47 2.57 4.77
N SER A 317 -11.59 2.44 5.76
CA SER A 317 -10.78 3.58 6.20
C SER A 317 -10.21 4.22 4.92
N ILE A 318 -10.41 5.53 4.76
CA ILE A 318 -10.02 6.38 3.61
C ILE A 318 -8.47 6.40 3.39
N ASP A 319 -7.78 5.36 3.84
CA ASP A 319 -6.35 5.10 3.74
C ASP A 319 -6.00 3.95 2.79
N ALA A 320 -6.98 3.32 2.15
CA ALA A 320 -6.70 2.69 0.86
C ALA A 320 -6.27 3.81 -0.07
N SER A 321 -4.97 3.94 -0.31
CA SER A 321 -4.39 4.94 -1.20
C SER A 321 -5.22 4.99 -2.48
N GLU A 322 -6.10 5.98 -2.60
CA GLU A 322 -6.81 6.19 -3.85
C GLU A 322 -5.74 6.28 -4.94
N PRO A 323 -5.88 5.50 -6.02
CA PRO A 323 -4.94 5.58 -7.11
C PRO A 323 -4.95 7.04 -7.55
N VAL A 324 -3.76 7.68 -7.50
CA VAL A 324 -3.61 9.02 -8.04
C VAL A 324 -4.10 8.95 -9.48
N LYS A 325 -5.09 9.78 -9.82
CA LYS A 325 -5.62 9.88 -11.18
C LYS A 325 -4.64 10.72 -11.98
N ASP A 326 -3.49 10.12 -12.30
CA ASP A 326 -2.53 10.69 -13.23
C ASP A 326 -2.84 10.15 -14.63
N ALA A 327 -3.18 11.04 -15.56
CA ALA A 327 -3.50 10.67 -16.94
C ALA A 327 -2.32 9.98 -17.66
N GLU A 328 -1.09 10.16 -17.17
CA GLU A 328 0.10 9.52 -17.71
C GLU A 328 0.25 8.05 -17.28
N PHE A 329 -0.53 7.59 -16.29
CA PHE A 329 -0.41 6.25 -15.71
C PHE A 329 -1.66 5.39 -15.90
N ALA A 330 -1.44 4.10 -16.15
CA ALA A 330 -2.52 3.12 -16.03
C ALA A 330 -2.94 2.97 -14.54
N PRO A 331 -4.17 3.38 -14.15
CA PRO A 331 -4.59 3.32 -12.74
C PRO A 331 -4.62 1.89 -12.19
N GLN A 332 -4.77 0.89 -13.06
CA GLN A 332 -4.73 -0.52 -12.72
C GLN A 332 -3.38 -0.94 -12.10
N LEU A 333 -2.30 -0.25 -12.50
CA LEU A 333 -0.94 -0.57 -12.10
C LEU A 333 -0.39 0.45 -11.11
N PHE A 334 -1.19 0.88 -10.13
CA PHE A 334 -0.82 1.88 -9.10
C PHE A 334 0.49 1.56 -8.35
N ARG A 335 0.89 0.29 -8.28
CA ARG A 335 2.19 -0.11 -7.69
C ARG A 335 3.38 0.36 -8.53
N LEU A 336 3.23 0.51 -9.84
CA LEU A 336 4.22 1.10 -10.72
C LEU A 336 4.31 2.62 -10.53
N TYR A 337 3.17 3.29 -10.32
CA TYR A 337 3.17 4.69 -9.90
C TYR A 337 3.93 4.88 -8.58
N ASN A 338 3.67 4.02 -7.59
CA ASN A 338 4.42 4.04 -6.34
C ASN A 338 5.94 3.79 -6.54
N LEU A 339 6.32 2.92 -7.47
CA LEU A 339 7.72 2.70 -7.83
C LEU A 339 8.33 3.95 -8.47
N HIS A 340 7.62 4.61 -9.39
CA HIS A 340 8.02 5.89 -9.98
C HIS A 340 8.27 6.94 -8.90
N CYS A 341 7.28 7.16 -8.02
CA CYS A 341 7.38 8.09 -6.90
C CYS A 341 8.63 7.84 -6.05
N LEU A 342 8.84 6.58 -5.67
CA LEU A 342 9.97 6.17 -4.86
C LEU A 342 11.30 6.47 -5.57
N VAL A 343 11.44 6.06 -6.84
CA VAL A 343 12.70 6.19 -7.56
C VAL A 343 13.03 7.65 -7.88
N THR A 344 12.04 8.46 -8.25
CA THR A 344 12.23 9.90 -8.45
C THR A 344 12.83 10.55 -7.20
N GLU A 345 12.29 10.25 -6.02
CA GLU A 345 12.84 10.75 -4.76
C GLU A 345 14.23 10.18 -4.42
N LEU A 346 14.48 8.90 -4.72
CA LEU A 346 15.81 8.30 -4.54
C LEU A 346 16.87 8.93 -5.45
N ASN A 347 16.49 9.38 -6.65
CA ASN A 347 17.38 10.14 -7.54
C ASN A 347 17.64 11.57 -7.03
N GLY A 348 16.85 12.05 -6.05
CA GLY A 348 16.98 13.37 -5.45
C GLY A 348 16.01 14.40 -6.00
N ASP A 349 15.06 13.99 -6.84
CA ASP A 349 14.03 14.84 -7.40
C ASP A 349 12.79 14.91 -6.48
N VAL A 350 11.90 15.87 -6.73
CA VAL A 350 10.66 16.01 -5.96
C VAL A 350 9.74 14.83 -6.25
N ASN A 351 9.23 14.18 -5.20
CA ASN A 351 8.32 13.04 -5.34
C ASN A 351 6.99 13.48 -5.99
N PRO A 352 6.59 12.92 -7.14
CA PRO A 352 5.35 13.25 -7.84
C PRO A 352 4.09 12.99 -6.99
N GLY A 353 4.13 12.00 -6.08
CA GLY A 353 3.04 11.69 -5.17
C GLY A 353 2.78 12.75 -4.10
N CYS A 354 3.64 13.76 -4.01
CA CYS A 354 3.52 14.93 -3.13
C CYS A 354 3.00 16.18 -3.83
N ARG A 355 2.75 16.16 -5.14
CA ARG A 355 2.13 17.31 -5.81
C ARG A 355 0.74 17.52 -5.20
N ASP A 356 0.51 18.73 -4.70
CA ASP A 356 -0.54 19.08 -3.76
C ASP A 356 -1.95 18.68 -4.22
N THR A 357 -2.71 18.09 -3.30
CA THR A 357 -4.18 18.06 -3.33
C THR A 357 -4.80 19.47 -3.34
N ALA A 358 -4.01 20.52 -3.10
CA ALA A 358 -4.46 21.91 -3.20
C ALA A 358 -4.62 22.43 -4.65
N ALA A 359 -4.04 21.75 -5.65
CA ALA A 359 -4.23 22.12 -7.04
C ALA A 359 -5.55 21.60 -7.63
N GLU A 360 -6.16 20.56 -7.03
CA GLU A 360 -7.43 19.98 -7.48
C GLU A 360 -8.68 20.68 -6.88
N GLU A 361 -8.53 21.48 -5.82
CA GLU A 361 -9.63 22.32 -5.30
C GLU A 361 -9.73 23.71 -5.96
N ARG A 362 -8.89 24.01 -6.97
CA ARG A 362 -8.90 25.28 -7.71
C ARG A 362 -8.91 25.11 -9.25
N ALA A 363 -9.50 24.04 -9.76
CA ALA A 363 -9.78 23.88 -11.18
C ALA A 363 -11.29 23.79 -11.43
#